data_AF-A0A9W7BL39-F1
#
_entry.id   AF-A0A9W7BL39-F1
#
_cell.length_a   1.000
_cell.length_b   1.000
_cell.length_c   1.000
_cell.angle_alpha   90.00
_cell.angle_beta   90.00
_cell.angle_gamma   90.00
#
_symmetry.space_group_name_H-M   'P 1'
#
loop_
_entity.id
_entity.type
_entity.pdbx_description
1 polymer ?
#
loop_
_entity_poly.entity_id
_entity_poly.type
_entity_poly.pdbx_seq_one_letter_code
_entity_poly.pdbx_strand_id
1 'polypeptide(L)'
;MIVLVRQFRPPIGKYTIELPAGLIDEGESIADAALRELREECGYQGGVVKSVSPPLAMSPGLTDENVALVEVELPKQPAKGKQELEGDEEGRGLEVMLVKKEQFREELAKLAEAGNCIMMCVWGMAQAF
;
A
#
# COMPACT_ATOMS: atom_id res chain seq x y z
N MET A 1 3.04 -13.53 3.53
CA MET A 1 2.09 -12.80 2.67
C MET A 1 2.50 -11.34 2.68
N ILE A 2 2.25 -10.63 1.59
CA ILE A 2 2.39 -9.19 1.45
C ILE A 2 0.98 -8.64 1.23
N VAL A 3 0.61 -7.61 1.98
CA VAL A 3 -0.67 -6.92 1.81
C VAL A 3 -0.49 -5.86 0.73
N LEU A 4 -1.36 -5.88 -0.27
CA LEU A 4 -1.46 -4.87 -1.32
C LEU A 4 -2.90 -4.40 -1.40
N VAL A 5 -3.09 -3.26 -2.07
CA VAL A 5 -4.42 -2.77 -2.45
C VAL A 5 -4.50 -2.62 -3.96
N ARG A 6 -5.69 -2.85 -4.50
CA ARG A 6 -6.04 -2.55 -5.88
C ARG A 6 -7.13 -1.49 -5.88
N GLN A 7 -6.87 -0.33 -6.50
CA GLN A 7 -7.83 0.77 -6.52
C GLN A 7 -7.82 1.49 -7.88
N PHE A 8 -8.94 2.09 -8.26
CA PHE A 8 -8.99 2.91 -9.48
C PHE A 8 -8.39 4.29 -9.21
N ARG A 9 -7.44 4.71 -10.06
CA ARG A 9 -6.84 6.06 -10.01
C ARG A 9 -7.34 6.90 -11.18
N PRO A 10 -8.28 7.85 -10.96
CA PRO A 10 -8.78 8.73 -12.01
C PRO A 10 -7.70 9.46 -12.82
N PRO A 11 -6.58 9.96 -12.23
CA PRO A 11 -5.55 10.68 -12.99
C PRO A 11 -4.93 9.87 -14.13
N ILE A 12 -4.86 8.54 -13.99
CA ILE A 12 -4.30 7.64 -15.02
C ILE A 12 -5.36 6.74 -15.67
N GLY A 13 -6.62 6.84 -15.26
CA GLY A 13 -7.75 6.09 -15.83
C GLY A 13 -7.61 4.56 -15.73
N LYS A 14 -6.88 4.06 -14.73
CA LYS A 14 -6.56 2.63 -14.57
C LYS A 14 -6.66 2.20 -13.11
N TYR A 15 -6.85 0.89 -12.93
CA TYR A 15 -6.58 0.27 -11.64
C TYR A 15 -5.08 0.16 -11.41
N THR A 16 -4.66 0.47 -10.18
CA THR A 16 -3.29 0.40 -9.72
C THR A 16 -3.13 -0.69 -8.67
N ILE A 17 -1.97 -1.34 -8.66
CA ILE A 17 -1.55 -2.23 -7.56
C ILE A 17 -0.55 -1.46 -6.71
N GLU A 18 -0.91 -1.21 -5.46
CA GLU A 18 -0.23 -0.32 -4.53
C GLU A 18 0.00 -0.98 -3.17
N LEU A 19 0.87 -0.39 -2.35
CA LEU A 19 0.87 -0.64 -0.91
C LEU A 19 -0.29 0.14 -0.28
N PRO A 20 -0.83 -0.31 0.87
CA PRO A 20 -1.73 0.53 1.65
C PRO A 20 -1.04 1.85 2.01
N ALA A 21 -1.71 2.97 1.80
CA ALA A 21 -1.10 4.29 1.94
C ALA A 21 -2.13 5.41 2.05
N GLY A 22 -1.83 6.38 2.91
CA GLY A 22 -2.57 7.65 2.97
C GLY A 22 -1.72 8.77 3.57
N LEU A 23 -2.35 9.89 3.85
CA LEU A 23 -1.67 11.10 4.33
C LEU A 23 -1.36 10.98 5.83
N ILE A 24 -0.33 11.69 6.26
CA ILE A 24 0.01 11.81 7.68
C ILE A 24 -0.78 12.99 8.24
N ASP A 25 -1.56 12.75 9.29
CA ASP A 25 -2.33 13.79 9.95
C ASP A 25 -1.45 14.74 10.78
N GLU A 26 -1.98 15.94 11.07
CA GLU A 26 -1.25 16.91 11.87
C GLU A 26 -0.96 16.38 13.28
N GLY A 27 0.33 16.31 13.62
CA GLY A 27 0.80 15.78 14.90
C GLY A 27 0.89 14.25 14.97
N GLU A 28 0.51 13.54 13.90
CA GLU A 28 0.65 12.10 13.80
C GLU A 28 2.09 11.69 13.45
N SER A 29 2.56 10.58 14.02
CA SER A 29 3.84 10.01 13.62
C SER A 29 3.69 9.18 12.33
N ILE A 30 4.75 9.09 11.52
CA ILE A 30 4.77 8.22 10.32
C ILE A 30 4.35 6.77 10.64
N ALA A 31 4.79 6.27 11.80
CA ALA A 31 4.47 4.92 12.25
C ALA A 31 2.98 4.76 12.58
N ASP A 32 2.39 5.74 13.26
CA ASP A 32 0.97 5.73 13.61
C ASP A 32 0.10 5.84 12.36
N ALA A 33 0.45 6.74 11.43
CA ALA A 33 -0.22 6.89 10.14
C ALA A 33 -0.24 5.56 9.37
N ALA A 34 0.90 4.88 9.25
CA ALA A 34 0.97 3.61 8.54
C ALA A 34 0.11 2.50 9.18
N LEU A 35 0.03 2.45 10.51
CA LEU A 35 -0.84 1.49 11.21
C LEU A 35 -2.32 1.85 11.08
N ARG A 36 -2.66 3.15 11.09
CA ARG A 36 -4.01 3.68 10.88
C ARG A 36 -4.51 3.36 9.48
N GLU A 37 -3.74 3.69 8.45
CA GLU A 37 -4.08 3.43 7.04
C GLU A 37 -4.19 1.93 6.75
N LEU A 38 -3.30 1.10 7.30
CA LEU A 38 -3.41 -0.36 7.18
C LEU A 38 -4.72 -0.90 7.79
N ARG A 39 -5.21 -0.28 8.86
CA ARG A 39 -6.50 -0.62 9.47
C ARG A 39 -7.66 -0.10 8.63
N GLU A 40 -7.62 1.14 8.17
CA GLU A 40 -8.70 1.78 7.40
C GLU A 40 -8.89 1.12 6.04
N GLU A 41 -7.82 0.99 5.27
CA GLU A 41 -7.88 0.42 3.92
C GLU A 41 -7.99 -1.10 3.92
N CYS A 42 -7.35 -1.80 4.87
CA CYS A 42 -7.27 -3.28 4.83
C CYS A 42 -8.02 -4.01 5.94
N GLY A 43 -8.46 -3.30 6.97
CA GLY A 43 -9.05 -3.88 8.18
C GLY A 43 -8.04 -4.57 9.10
N TYR A 44 -6.75 -4.61 8.77
CA TYR A 44 -5.77 -5.37 9.55
C TYR A 44 -5.34 -4.62 10.81
N GLN A 45 -5.35 -5.33 11.94
CA GLN A 45 -4.98 -4.77 13.25
C GLN A 45 -3.83 -5.56 13.90
N GLY A 46 -3.18 -4.91 14.88
CA GLY A 46 -2.12 -5.53 15.69
C GLY A 46 -0.77 -5.65 14.98
N GLY A 47 -0.53 -4.82 13.96
CA GLY A 47 0.77 -4.73 13.30
C GLY A 47 1.84 -4.11 14.19
N VAL A 48 3.07 -4.59 14.07
CA VAL A 48 4.25 -4.03 14.74
C VAL A 48 5.15 -3.40 13.69
N VAL A 49 5.45 -2.10 13.85
CA VAL A 49 6.39 -1.40 12.98
C VAL A 49 7.81 -1.94 13.20
N LYS A 50 8.44 -2.41 12.13
CA LYS A 50 9.79 -2.97 12.13
C LYS A 50 10.82 -1.94 11.69
N SER A 51 10.46 -1.13 10.71
CA SER A 51 11.32 -0.10 10.16
C SER A 51 10.50 1.03 9.54
N VAL A 52 11.09 2.22 9.55
CA VAL A 52 10.59 3.43 8.87
C VAL A 52 11.74 3.97 8.03
N SER A 53 11.51 4.16 6.74
CA SER A 53 12.53 4.76 5.86
C SER A 53 12.74 6.26 6.18
N PRO A 54 13.86 6.87 5.75
CA PRO A 54 13.86 8.32 5.56
C PRO A 54 12.78 8.73 4.53
N PRO A 55 12.43 10.03 4.44
CA PRO A 55 11.58 10.52 3.37
C PRO A 55 12.13 10.15 1.99
N LEU A 56 11.24 9.66 1.11
CA LEU A 56 11.53 9.22 -0.24
C LEU A 56 10.74 10.09 -1.22
N ALA A 57 11.43 10.76 -2.13
CA ALA A 57 10.78 11.52 -3.19
C ALA A 57 10.17 10.58 -4.23
N MET A 58 8.90 10.80 -4.58
CA MET A 58 8.19 9.95 -5.54
C MET A 58 8.57 10.26 -6.99
N SER A 59 8.64 11.55 -7.34
CA SER A 59 9.00 11.99 -8.69
C SER A 59 9.70 13.37 -8.63
N PRO A 60 10.98 13.44 -8.21
CA PRO A 60 11.66 14.71 -7.90
C PRO A 60 11.85 15.64 -9.10
N GLY A 61 11.65 15.15 -10.33
CA GLY A 61 11.64 15.97 -11.54
C GLY A 61 10.27 16.57 -11.89
N LEU A 62 9.22 16.26 -11.13
CA LEU A 62 7.83 16.64 -11.43
C LEU A 62 7.09 17.19 -10.20
N THR A 63 7.19 16.52 -9.06
CA THR A 63 6.46 16.87 -7.82
C THR A 63 7.41 16.97 -6.64
N ASP A 64 6.99 17.71 -5.62
CA ASP A 64 7.58 17.75 -4.29
C ASP A 64 7.00 16.67 -3.35
N GLU A 65 6.24 15.73 -3.91
CA GLU A 65 5.62 14.63 -3.18
C GLU A 65 6.69 13.71 -2.59
N ASN A 66 6.58 13.49 -1.28
CA ASN A 66 7.42 12.58 -0.53
C ASN A 66 6.55 11.57 0.20
N VAL A 67 7.06 10.34 0.31
CA VAL A 67 6.46 9.25 1.09
C VAL A 67 7.49 8.68 2.05
N ALA A 68 7.03 7.98 3.08
CA ALA A 68 7.87 7.13 3.90
C ALA A 68 7.39 5.68 3.77
N LEU A 69 8.32 4.75 3.53
CA LEU A 69 8.02 3.33 3.51
C LEU A 69 8.11 2.80 4.93
N VAL A 70 7.03 2.17 5.40
CA VAL A 70 6.95 1.57 6.73
C VAL A 70 6.77 0.06 6.59
N GLU A 71 7.68 -0.70 7.19
CA GLU A 71 7.55 -2.15 7.25
C GLU A 71 6.75 -2.52 8.51
N VAL A 72 5.59 -3.13 8.30
CA VAL A 72 4.71 -3.59 9.38
C VAL A 72 4.66 -5.12 9.38
N GLU A 73 5.05 -5.72 10.50
CA GLU A 73 4.89 -7.15 10.75
C GLU A 73 3.52 -7.43 11.35
N LEU A 74 2.67 -8.15 10.61
CA LEU A 74 1.38 -8.61 11.10
C LEU A 74 1.52 -9.97 11.81
N PRO A 75 0.71 -10.24 12.86
CA PRO A 75 0.65 -11.55 13.48
C PRO A 75 0.17 -12.61 12.47
N LYS A 76 0.50 -13.88 12.70
CA LYS A 76 0.16 -14.99 11.77
C LYS A 76 -1.34 -15.08 11.45
N GLN A 77 -2.18 -14.69 12.39
CA GLN A 77 -3.62 -14.57 12.25
C GLN A 77 -4.01 -13.16 12.70
N PRO A 78 -3.92 -12.15 11.82
CA PRO A 78 -4.27 -10.80 12.19
C PRO A 78 -5.78 -10.70 12.35
N ALA A 79 -6.20 -9.96 13.38
CA ALA A 79 -7.58 -9.53 13.47
C ALA A 79 -7.88 -8.69 12.23
N LYS A 80 -8.97 -9.04 11.53
CA LYS A 80 -9.46 -8.31 10.36
C LYS A 80 -10.80 -7.69 10.71
N GLY A 81 -10.79 -6.38 10.93
CA GLY A 81 -11.98 -5.55 11.10
C GLY A 81 -12.64 -5.21 9.77
N LYS A 82 -13.62 -4.30 9.85
CA LYS A 82 -14.25 -3.68 8.67
C LYS A 82 -13.28 -2.65 8.07
N GLN A 83 -13.28 -2.51 6.74
CA GLN A 83 -12.64 -1.37 6.08
C GLN A 83 -13.40 -0.08 6.44
N GLU A 84 -12.63 0.97 6.70
CA GLU A 84 -13.10 2.31 7.05
C GLU A 84 -12.42 3.28 6.08
N LEU A 85 -12.84 3.24 4.81
CA LEU A 85 -12.25 4.05 3.73
C LEU A 85 -12.61 5.52 3.91
N GLU A 86 -11.67 6.41 3.54
CA GLU A 86 -11.86 7.85 3.70
C GLU A 86 -11.95 8.59 2.35
N GLY A 87 -12.53 9.79 2.39
CA GLY A 87 -12.59 10.67 1.22
C GLY A 87 -13.27 10.03 0.00
N ASP A 88 -12.56 9.99 -1.13
CA ASP A 88 -13.06 9.42 -2.37
C ASP A 88 -12.68 7.94 -2.58
N GLU A 89 -12.04 7.30 -1.60
CA GLU A 89 -11.59 5.90 -1.70
C GLU A 89 -12.75 4.91 -1.82
N GLU A 90 -13.88 5.18 -1.17
CA GLU A 90 -15.12 4.39 -1.35
C GLU A 90 -15.54 4.36 -2.82
N GLY A 91 -15.37 5.46 -3.55
CA GLY A 91 -15.69 5.59 -4.97
C GLY A 91 -14.66 4.95 -5.90
N ARG A 92 -13.46 4.63 -5.41
CA ARG A 92 -12.36 4.04 -6.20
C ARG A 92 -12.38 2.51 -6.23
N GLY A 93 -13.25 1.88 -5.44
CA GLY A 93 -13.40 0.43 -5.39
C GLY A 93 -12.14 -0.27 -4.89
N LEU A 94 -11.64 0.14 -3.73
CA LEU A 94 -10.42 -0.40 -3.13
C LEU A 94 -10.61 -1.86 -2.70
N GLU A 95 -9.75 -2.74 -3.22
CA GLU A 95 -9.74 -4.17 -2.97
C GLU A 95 -8.43 -4.60 -2.29
N VAL A 96 -8.54 -5.31 -1.17
CA VAL A 96 -7.37 -5.84 -0.45
C VAL A 96 -6.90 -7.15 -1.07
N MET A 97 -5.60 -7.23 -1.36
CA MET A 97 -4.96 -8.40 -1.96
C MET A 97 -3.87 -8.96 -1.06
N LEU A 98 -3.79 -10.29 -0.97
CA LEU A 98 -2.72 -10.99 -0.27
C LEU A 98 -1.87 -11.77 -1.26
N VAL A 99 -0.59 -11.45 -1.32
CA VAL A 99 0.35 -12.11 -2.24
C VAL A 99 1.41 -12.87 -1.45
N LYS A 100 1.70 -14.11 -1.85
CA LYS A 100 2.81 -14.87 -1.25
C LYS A 100 4.14 -14.25 -1.66
N LYS A 101 5.07 -14.14 -0.72
CA LYS A 101 6.38 -13.50 -0.96
C LYS A 101 7.13 -14.23 -2.08
N GLU A 102 7.04 -15.55 -2.09
CA GLU A 102 7.68 -16.46 -3.05
C GLU A 102 7.09 -16.34 -4.47
N GLN A 103 5.87 -15.83 -4.59
CA GLN A 103 5.16 -15.65 -5.87
C GLN A 103 5.03 -14.18 -6.25
N PHE A 104 5.61 -13.27 -5.47
CA PHE A 104 5.28 -11.85 -5.53
C PHE A 104 5.52 -11.26 -6.92
N ARG A 105 6.69 -11.52 -7.50
CA ARG A 105 7.03 -11.05 -8.84
C ARG A 105 6.13 -11.63 -9.94
N GLU A 106 5.81 -12.92 -9.87
CA GLU A 106 4.96 -13.59 -10.85
C GLU A 106 3.53 -13.04 -10.81
N GLU A 107 2.98 -12.84 -9.60
CA GLU A 107 1.65 -12.30 -9.41
C GLU A 107 1.55 -10.85 -9.88
N LEU A 108 2.55 -10.00 -9.62
CA LEU A 108 2.58 -8.63 -10.17
C LEU A 108 2.64 -8.62 -11.70
N ALA A 109 3.37 -9.55 -12.32
CA ALA A 109 3.41 -9.67 -13.78
C ALA A 109 2.04 -10.04 -14.35
N LYS A 110 1.34 -11.02 -13.76
CA LYS A 110 -0.03 -11.39 -14.14
C LYS A 110 -1.00 -10.22 -14.02
N LEU A 111 -0.90 -9.45 -12.93
CA LEU A 111 -1.75 -8.28 -12.72
C LEU A 111 -1.48 -7.17 -13.74
N ALA A 112 -0.21 -6.98 -14.14
CA ALA A 112 0.15 -6.05 -15.20
C ALA A 112 -0.41 -6.51 -16.57
N GLU A 113 -0.30 -7.80 -16.90
CA GLU A 113 -0.90 -8.38 -18.12
C GLU A 113 -2.42 -8.25 -18.16
N ALA A 114 -3.07 -8.30 -17.00
CA ALA A 114 -4.51 -8.05 -16.85
C ALA A 114 -4.89 -6.55 -16.98
N GLY A 115 -3.94 -5.67 -17.30
CA GLY A 115 -4.18 -4.25 -17.58
C GLY A 115 -4.08 -3.31 -16.38
N ASN A 116 -3.69 -3.82 -15.20
CA ASN A 116 -3.43 -2.97 -14.03
C ASN A 116 -2.08 -2.26 -14.19
N CYS A 117 -1.96 -1.07 -13.61
CA CYS A 117 -0.69 -0.38 -13.47
C CYS A 117 -0.04 -0.80 -12.14
N ILE A 118 1.25 -1.16 -12.16
CA ILE A 118 1.96 -1.52 -10.92
C ILE A 118 2.71 -0.31 -10.42
N MET A 119 2.49 0.07 -9.15
CA MET A 119 3.22 1.17 -8.53
C MET A 119 4.73 0.85 -8.50
N MET A 120 5.56 1.85 -8.79
CA MET A 120 7.01 1.66 -8.95
C MET A 120 7.66 1.03 -7.71
N CYS A 121 7.29 1.45 -6.50
CA CYS A 121 7.85 0.89 -5.26
C CYS A 121 7.46 -0.59 -5.08
N VAL A 122 6.23 -0.97 -5.42
CA VAL A 122 5.74 -2.35 -5.38
C VAL A 122 6.54 -3.24 -6.34
N TRP A 123 6.76 -2.77 -7.57
CA TRP A 123 7.61 -3.49 -8.53
C TRP A 123 9.06 -3.60 -8.06
N GLY A 124 9.61 -2.53 -7.48
CA GLY A 124 10.97 -2.51 -6.91
C GLY A 124 11.15 -3.51 -5.78
N MET A 125 10.18 -3.62 -4.86
CA MET A 125 10.18 -4.62 -3.79
C MET A 125 10.21 -6.05 -4.33
N ALA A 126 9.54 -6.32 -5.46
CA ALA A 126 9.56 -7.62 -6.11
C ALA A 126 10.94 -8.03 -6.66
N GLN A 127 11.89 -7.10 -6.79
CA GLN A 127 13.29 -7.39 -7.16
C GLN A 127 14.18 -7.68 -5.95
N ALA A 128 13.71 -7.39 -4.73
CA ALA A 128 14.46 -7.60 -3.49
C ALA A 128 14.32 -9.04 -2.95
N PHE A 129 13.53 -9.88 -3.61
CA PHE A 129 13.24 -11.27 -3.23
C PHE A 129 13.55 -12.25 -4.36
#